data_AF-B8CFT9-F1
#
_entry.id   AF-B8CFT9-F1
#
_cell.length_a   1.000
_cell.length_b   1.000
_cell.length_c   1.000
_cell.angle_alpha   90.00
_cell.angle_beta   90.00
_cell.angle_gamma   90.00
#
_symmetry.space_group_name_H-M   'P 1'
#
loop_
_entity.id
_entity.type
_entity.pdbx_description
1 polymer ?
#
loop_
_entity_poly.entity_id
_entity_poly.type
_entity_poly.pdbx_seq_one_letter_code
_entity_poly.pdbx_strand_id
1 'polypeptide(L)'
;MVYHEGYSFQDWPTTYTFPMDKFKQTAYSLLNDSDEFLLHDEEYDYDARPLVLSKQHFFKPLSHLQFPLSFLSPPICPAFLQSFLSGSLTREECRLIGFREQTSRPELIERTVLEVAGTVLTAQLAMKYGLACHLAGGTHHAESCRGKGFTILNDLAVVARLMTWNEGDEVERVLVVDCDVHQGDGTATFHTDQTSPSNNKDKTFPATNLCNKLYTLDLHAESNYPHPKEKCTYDVPLPDDCDDELYLSSLGDALDRALEEVNPQLVLYNAGVDVYHSDKLGRLSLSWEGMKQRDIHVVRRCLIDNIPVACVVGGGYSTDVRELGIRHSLISRVCSLMWREYGLWRRK
;
A
#
# COMPACT_ATOMS: atom_id res chain seq x y z
N MET A 1 4.27 8.30 -11.38
CA MET A 1 4.63 8.09 -9.96
C MET A 1 4.09 9.26 -9.13
N VAL A 2 3.56 8.98 -7.94
CA VAL A 2 2.99 9.97 -7.02
C VAL A 2 3.94 10.14 -5.82
N TYR A 3 4.31 11.38 -5.52
CA TYR A 3 5.16 11.71 -4.38
C TYR A 3 4.93 13.13 -3.87
N HIS A 4 4.92 13.30 -2.55
CA HIS A 4 4.87 14.60 -1.90
C HIS A 4 5.93 14.69 -0.80
N GLU A 5 6.56 15.86 -0.66
CA GLU A 5 7.63 16.11 0.30
C GLU A 5 7.14 15.93 1.74
N GLY A 6 5.88 16.28 2.01
CA GLY A 6 5.20 16.12 3.30
C GLY A 6 4.96 14.68 3.77
N TYR A 7 5.35 13.65 3.01
CA TYR A 7 5.37 12.28 3.53
C TYR A 7 6.46 12.06 4.58
N SER A 8 7.53 12.86 4.52
CA SER A 8 8.58 12.91 5.53
C SER A 8 8.66 14.33 6.09
N PHE A 9 8.79 14.44 7.41
CA PHE A 9 8.87 15.75 8.07
C PHE A 9 9.99 15.77 9.10
N GLN A 10 10.44 16.98 9.42
CA GLN A 10 11.58 17.20 10.31
C GLN A 10 11.24 16.82 11.76
N ASP A 11 12.28 16.62 12.56
CA ASP A 11 12.18 16.33 14.00
C ASP A 11 11.36 15.07 14.31
N TRP A 12 11.34 14.10 13.39
CA TRP A 12 10.89 12.74 13.71
C TRP A 12 11.97 12.03 14.53
N PRO A 13 11.64 11.35 15.65
CA PRO A 13 12.65 10.70 16.47
C PRO A 13 13.45 9.66 15.68
N THR A 14 14.77 9.78 15.66
CA THR A 14 15.64 8.88 14.90
C THR A 14 15.65 7.45 15.45
N THR A 15 15.23 7.26 16.70
CA THR A 15 15.11 5.95 17.35
C THR A 15 13.71 5.34 17.22
N TYR A 16 12.77 6.01 16.54
CA TYR A 16 11.42 5.47 16.35
C TYR A 16 11.46 4.23 15.44
N THR A 17 10.62 3.24 15.75
CA THR A 17 10.54 2.01 14.94
C THR A 17 10.13 2.32 13.51
N PHE A 18 9.18 3.24 13.31
CA PHE A 18 8.74 3.69 11.99
C PHE A 18 9.70 4.77 11.45
N PRO A 19 10.45 4.49 10.36
CA PRO A 19 11.43 5.43 9.83
C PRO A 19 10.75 6.42 8.88
N MET A 20 10.24 7.54 9.41
CA MET A 20 9.48 8.54 8.64
C MET A 20 10.24 9.11 7.43
N ASP A 21 11.57 9.19 7.51
CA ASP A 21 12.43 9.68 6.43
C ASP A 21 12.52 8.72 5.23
N LYS A 22 12.01 7.48 5.33
CA LYS A 22 12.07 6.48 4.26
C LYS A 22 11.49 7.00 2.96
N PHE A 23 10.35 7.70 2.99
CA PHE A 23 9.68 8.20 1.79
C PHE A 23 10.52 9.25 1.03
N LYS A 24 11.18 10.15 1.76
CA LYS A 24 12.14 11.10 1.19
C LYS A 24 13.36 10.37 0.62
N GLN A 25 13.86 9.34 1.29
CA GLN A 25 15.00 8.55 0.80
C GLN A 25 14.63 7.74 -0.46
N THR A 26 13.40 7.24 -0.56
CA THR A 26 12.87 6.59 -1.76
C THR A 26 12.84 7.56 -2.94
N ALA A 27 12.28 8.76 -2.75
CA ALA A 27 12.26 9.78 -3.79
C ALA A 27 13.68 10.23 -4.18
N TYR A 28 14.59 10.34 -3.21
CA TYR A 28 16.00 10.63 -3.49
C TYR A 28 16.65 9.52 -4.32
N SER A 29 16.40 8.25 -3.99
CA SER A 29 16.93 7.10 -4.74
C SER A 29 16.52 7.15 -6.20
N LEU A 30 15.24 7.39 -6.48
CA LEU A 30 14.73 7.47 -7.84
C LEU A 30 15.33 8.63 -8.65
N LEU A 31 15.83 9.68 -7.99
CA LEU A 31 16.39 10.86 -8.64
C LEU A 31 17.91 10.81 -8.83
N ASN A 32 18.63 10.07 -7.99
CA ASN A 32 20.09 10.19 -7.89
C ASN A 32 20.84 8.86 -8.01
N ASP A 33 20.21 7.74 -7.67
CA ASP A 33 20.87 6.45 -7.66
C ASP A 33 20.62 5.72 -8.98
N SER A 34 21.67 5.07 -9.49
CA SER A 34 21.61 4.24 -10.68
C SER A 34 20.70 3.04 -10.52
N ASP A 35 20.12 2.60 -11.63
CA ASP A 35 19.32 1.38 -11.73
C ASP A 35 20.20 0.13 -11.84
N GLU A 36 21.52 0.23 -11.61
CA GLU A 36 22.53 -0.85 -11.78
C GLU A 36 22.13 -2.19 -11.14
N PHE A 37 21.46 -2.15 -9.97
CA PHE A 37 20.98 -3.37 -9.31
C PHE A 37 19.84 -4.08 -10.06
N LEU A 38 19.16 -3.39 -10.98
CA LEU A 38 18.21 -4.00 -11.92
C LEU A 38 18.90 -4.51 -13.18
N LEU A 39 20.05 -3.96 -13.56
CA LEU A 39 20.73 -4.20 -14.85
C LEU A 39 21.39 -5.58 -15.00
N HIS A 40 21.36 -6.43 -13.98
CA HIS A 40 22.00 -7.75 -14.02
C HIS A 40 21.18 -8.84 -14.72
N ASP A 41 19.98 -8.52 -15.22
CA ASP A 41 19.19 -9.43 -16.05
C ASP A 41 19.51 -9.19 -17.54
N GLU A 42 20.07 -10.18 -18.22
CA GLU A 42 20.27 -10.12 -19.68
C GLU A 42 18.93 -10.12 -20.46
N GLU A 43 17.81 -10.36 -19.78
CA GLU A 43 16.47 -10.48 -20.36
C GLU A 43 15.82 -9.12 -20.71
N TYR A 44 16.19 -8.03 -20.05
CA TYR A 44 15.54 -6.72 -20.25
C TYR A 44 16.50 -5.66 -20.82
N ASP A 45 16.03 -4.93 -21.84
CA ASP A 45 16.73 -3.76 -22.35
C ASP A 45 16.62 -2.60 -21.34
N TYR A 46 17.65 -2.50 -20.50
CA TYR A 46 17.74 -1.50 -19.46
C TYR A 46 18.45 -0.20 -19.87
N ASP A 47 18.61 0.08 -21.18
CA ASP A 47 19.15 1.37 -21.69
C ASP A 47 18.17 2.55 -21.44
N ALA A 48 17.41 2.47 -20.36
CA ALA A 48 16.09 3.03 -20.19
C ALA A 48 16.12 4.22 -19.23
N ARG A 49 16.14 5.42 -19.82
CA ARG A 49 16.09 6.72 -19.12
C ARG A 49 15.10 6.75 -17.96
N PRO A 50 15.48 7.17 -16.74
CA PRO A 50 14.59 7.19 -15.58
C PRO A 50 13.28 7.95 -15.87
N LEU A 51 12.13 7.40 -15.46
CA LEU A 51 10.82 8.08 -15.63
C LEU A 51 10.73 9.38 -14.82
N VAL A 52 11.56 9.51 -13.78
CA VAL A 52 11.64 10.70 -12.94
C VAL A 52 13.03 11.31 -13.06
N LEU A 53 13.15 12.34 -13.90
CA LEU A 53 14.42 13.09 -14.04
C LEU A 53 14.56 14.24 -13.04
N SER A 54 13.45 14.64 -12.41
CA SER A 54 13.39 15.77 -11.49
C SER A 54 12.15 15.70 -10.62
N LYS A 55 12.12 16.49 -9.55
CA LYS A 55 10.98 16.55 -8.63
C LYS A 55 9.66 16.96 -9.31
N GLN A 56 9.73 17.67 -10.44
CA GLN A 56 8.55 18.11 -11.18
C GLN A 56 7.86 16.96 -11.94
N HIS A 57 8.52 15.82 -12.12
CA HIS A 57 7.93 14.66 -12.79
C HIS A 57 7.07 13.80 -11.86
N PHE A 58 7.05 14.08 -10.56
CA PHE A 58 6.10 13.44 -9.66
C PHE A 58 4.74 14.12 -9.75
N PHE A 59 3.69 13.30 -9.87
CA PHE A 59 2.34 13.75 -9.63
C PHE A 59 2.18 14.08 -8.14
N LYS A 60 1.48 15.18 -7.85
CA LYS A 60 1.23 15.66 -6.48
C LYS A 60 -0.23 15.41 -6.13
N PRO A 61 -0.53 14.76 -4.99
CA PRO A 61 -1.90 14.66 -4.50
C PRO A 61 -2.44 16.02 -4.09
N LEU A 62 -3.77 16.08 -3.88
CA LEU A 62 -4.38 17.21 -3.20
C LEU A 62 -3.78 17.34 -1.80
N SER A 63 -3.56 18.59 -1.37
CA SER A 63 -3.12 18.87 0.00
C SER A 63 -4.18 18.46 1.02
N HIS A 64 -3.79 18.27 2.28
CA HIS A 64 -4.72 17.91 3.36
C HIS A 64 -5.86 18.94 3.55
N LEU A 65 -5.65 20.20 3.15
CA LEU A 65 -6.67 21.27 3.20
C LEU A 65 -7.67 21.18 2.04
N GLN A 66 -7.26 20.60 0.91
CA GLN A 66 -8.05 20.53 -0.31
C GLN A 66 -8.71 19.16 -0.49
N PHE A 67 -8.17 18.12 0.15
CA PHE A 67 -8.72 16.78 0.09
C PHE A 67 -10.04 16.72 0.87
N PRO A 68 -11.19 16.44 0.22
CA PRO A 68 -12.48 16.46 0.90
C PRO A 68 -12.56 15.43 2.02
N LEU A 69 -12.88 15.84 3.25
CA LEU A 69 -13.02 14.91 4.37
C LEU A 69 -14.13 13.86 4.14
N SER A 70 -15.14 14.20 3.32
CA SER A 70 -16.19 13.27 2.89
C SER A 70 -15.66 12.10 2.06
N PHE A 71 -14.43 12.17 1.54
CA PHE A 71 -13.79 11.05 0.84
C PHE A 71 -13.16 10.05 1.82
N LEU A 72 -12.86 10.46 3.04
CA LEU A 72 -12.31 9.56 4.07
C LEU A 72 -13.41 8.76 4.77
N SER A 73 -14.61 9.31 4.88
CA SER A 73 -15.71 8.76 5.67
C SER A 73 -17.03 8.78 4.90
N PRO A 74 -17.68 7.61 4.66
CA PRO A 74 -17.15 6.24 4.82
C PRO A 74 -15.97 5.96 3.86
N PRO A 75 -15.12 4.95 4.12
CA PRO A 75 -15.34 3.80 5.02
C PRO A 75 -14.77 3.99 6.44
N ILE A 76 -14.01 5.05 6.70
CA ILE A 76 -13.51 5.34 8.05
C ILE A 76 -14.64 5.93 8.89
N CYS A 77 -14.75 5.49 10.14
CA CYS A 77 -15.74 5.96 11.09
C CYS A 77 -15.57 7.46 11.36
N PRO A 78 -16.65 8.27 11.36
CA PRO A 78 -16.56 9.72 11.45
C PRO A 78 -16.06 10.16 12.83
N ALA A 79 -16.44 9.44 13.90
CA ALA A 79 -16.03 9.74 15.26
C ALA A 79 -14.53 9.51 15.47
N PHE A 80 -14.00 8.40 14.95
CA PHE A 80 -12.56 8.14 14.97
C PHE A 80 -11.80 9.15 14.12
N LEU A 81 -12.27 9.41 12.88
CA LEU A 81 -11.67 10.40 11.99
C LEU A 81 -11.63 11.80 12.64
N GLN A 82 -12.73 12.25 13.23
CA GLN A 82 -12.79 13.53 13.93
C GLN A 82 -11.82 13.59 15.10
N SER A 83 -11.75 12.52 15.91
CA SER A 83 -10.85 12.45 17.07
C SER A 83 -9.38 12.49 16.63
N PHE A 84 -9.04 11.80 15.54
CA PHE A 84 -7.71 11.87 14.95
C PHE A 84 -7.36 13.26 14.42
N LEU A 85 -8.21 13.84 13.55
CA LEU A 85 -7.96 15.13 12.92
C LEU A 85 -7.87 16.29 13.92
N SER A 86 -8.55 16.18 15.06
CA SER A 86 -8.48 17.18 16.15
C SER A 86 -7.35 16.90 17.15
N GLY A 87 -6.58 15.83 16.97
CA GLY A 87 -5.51 15.43 17.89
C GLY A 87 -6.01 14.97 19.27
N SER A 88 -7.27 14.54 19.37
CA SER A 88 -7.94 14.21 20.63
C SER A 88 -8.09 12.71 20.88
N LEU A 89 -7.35 11.86 20.17
CA LEU A 89 -7.31 10.42 20.42
C LEU A 89 -6.88 10.13 21.87
N THR A 90 -7.47 9.11 22.45
CA THR A 90 -7.12 8.66 23.80
C THR A 90 -5.70 8.09 23.83
N ARG A 91 -5.10 8.07 25.03
CA ARG A 91 -3.77 7.48 25.23
C ARG A 91 -3.69 6.02 24.75
N GLU A 92 -4.77 5.26 24.89
CA GLU A 92 -4.82 3.86 24.47
C GLU A 92 -4.88 3.73 22.94
N GLU A 93 -5.67 4.56 22.25
CA GLU A 93 -5.68 4.60 20.78
C GLU A 93 -4.30 4.98 20.23
N CYS A 94 -3.66 6.00 20.80
CA CYS A 94 -2.29 6.38 20.42
C CYS A 94 -1.27 5.25 20.65
N ARG A 95 -1.46 4.44 21.72
CA ARG A 95 -0.62 3.28 22.03
C ARG A 95 -0.82 2.16 21.00
N LEU A 96 -2.06 1.89 20.60
CA LEU A 96 -2.39 0.87 19.60
C LEU A 96 -1.87 1.23 18.21
N ILE A 97 -2.02 2.48 17.80
CA ILE A 97 -1.40 3.03 16.58
C ILE A 97 0.11 2.84 16.62
N GLY A 98 0.74 2.98 17.79
CA GLY A 98 2.16 2.80 17.98
C GLY A 98 2.96 4.10 17.80
N PHE A 99 2.34 5.22 17.44
CA PHE A 99 2.94 6.56 17.38
C PHE A 99 2.90 7.34 18.70
N ARG A 100 2.09 6.90 19.68
CA ARG A 100 2.01 7.47 21.04
C ARG A 100 1.80 8.99 21.03
N GLU A 101 2.62 9.76 21.74
CA GLU A 101 2.52 11.22 21.80
C GLU A 101 2.72 11.92 20.45
N GLN A 102 3.31 11.24 19.45
CA GLN A 102 3.45 11.78 18.10
C GLN A 102 2.11 11.83 17.35
N THR A 103 1.10 11.05 17.76
CA THR A 103 -0.20 10.93 17.09
C THR A 103 -0.94 12.27 16.93
N SER A 104 -0.75 13.21 17.88
CA SER A 104 -1.40 14.53 17.85
C SER A 104 -0.58 15.62 17.15
N ARG A 105 0.58 15.29 16.57
CA ARG A 105 1.38 16.26 15.82
C ARG A 105 0.65 16.70 14.56
N PRO A 106 0.54 18.01 14.27
CA PRO A 106 -0.05 18.50 13.03
C PRO A 106 0.59 17.85 11.80
N GLU A 107 1.90 17.72 11.76
CA GLU A 107 2.62 17.15 10.61
C GLU A 107 2.23 15.69 10.34
N LEU A 108 1.97 14.89 11.39
CA LEU A 108 1.52 13.51 11.24
C LEU A 108 0.06 13.45 10.78
N ILE A 109 -0.80 14.34 11.30
CA ILE A 109 -2.20 14.46 10.85
C ILE A 109 -2.24 14.81 9.37
N GLU A 110 -1.51 15.85 8.97
CA GLU A 110 -1.41 16.31 7.59
C GLU A 110 -0.88 15.21 6.66
N ARG A 111 0.22 14.56 7.07
CA ARG A 111 0.86 13.45 6.33
C ARG A 111 -0.10 12.27 6.15
N THR A 112 -0.90 11.95 7.15
CA THR A 112 -1.86 10.83 7.09
C THR A 112 -2.96 11.10 6.07
N VAL A 113 -3.53 12.31 6.03
CA VAL A 113 -4.53 12.68 5.00
C VAL A 113 -3.89 12.72 3.61
N LEU A 114 -2.68 13.28 3.52
CA LEU A 114 -1.92 13.38 2.28
C LEU A 114 -1.54 12.00 1.70
N GLU A 115 -1.26 11.02 2.56
CA GLU A 115 -1.01 9.64 2.15
C GLU A 115 -2.24 9.03 1.48
N VAL A 116 -3.41 9.14 2.11
CA VAL A 116 -4.67 8.66 1.51
C VAL A 116 -4.96 9.35 0.18
N ALA A 117 -4.76 10.68 0.12
CA ALA A 117 -4.91 11.45 -1.12
C ALA A 117 -3.94 10.99 -2.21
N GLY A 118 -2.72 10.59 -1.83
CA GLY A 118 -1.72 10.00 -2.71
C GLY A 118 -2.17 8.68 -3.32
N THR A 119 -2.74 7.79 -2.51
CA THR A 119 -3.25 6.49 -2.99
C THR A 119 -4.48 6.67 -3.89
N VAL A 120 -5.38 7.61 -3.57
CA VAL A 120 -6.51 7.98 -4.46
C VAL A 120 -6.02 8.47 -5.81
N LEU A 121 -5.07 9.41 -5.83
CA LEU A 121 -4.49 9.90 -7.08
C LEU A 121 -3.80 8.77 -7.86
N THR A 122 -3.12 7.87 -7.17
CA THR A 122 -2.43 6.73 -7.80
C THR A 122 -3.43 5.81 -8.48
N ALA A 123 -4.56 5.50 -7.84
CA ALA A 123 -5.60 4.70 -8.45
C ALA A 123 -6.24 5.40 -9.67
N GLN A 124 -6.49 6.72 -9.61
CA GLN A 124 -6.99 7.49 -10.76
C GLN A 124 -6.00 7.46 -11.94
N LEU A 125 -4.70 7.60 -11.65
CA LEU A 125 -3.65 7.51 -12.65
C LEU A 125 -3.55 6.09 -13.21
N ALA A 126 -3.67 5.04 -12.38
CA ALA A 126 -3.69 3.66 -12.84
C ALA A 126 -4.87 3.39 -13.79
N MET A 127 -6.08 3.85 -13.46
CA MET A 127 -7.23 3.73 -14.37
C MET A 127 -6.98 4.42 -15.71
N LYS A 128 -6.41 5.63 -15.68
CA LYS A 128 -6.11 6.39 -16.90
C LYS A 128 -5.00 5.77 -17.75
N TYR A 129 -3.94 5.30 -17.10
CA TYR A 129 -2.67 5.00 -17.74
C TYR A 129 -2.33 3.50 -17.77
N GLY A 130 -3.11 2.67 -17.08
CA GLY A 130 -2.89 1.24 -16.86
C GLY A 130 -2.02 0.91 -15.65
N LEU A 131 -1.10 1.80 -15.27
CA LEU A 131 -0.16 1.57 -14.18
C LEU A 131 0.23 2.87 -13.49
N ALA A 132 0.22 2.87 -12.17
CA ALA A 132 0.77 3.94 -11.36
C ALA A 132 1.38 3.42 -10.07
N CYS A 133 2.31 4.18 -9.49
CA CYS A 133 2.96 3.86 -8.22
C CYS A 133 2.99 5.10 -7.32
N HIS A 134 2.62 4.89 -6.07
CA HIS A 134 2.70 5.85 -4.97
C HIS A 134 3.95 5.55 -4.14
N LEU A 135 4.73 6.56 -3.76
CA LEU A 135 5.89 6.37 -2.89
C LEU A 135 5.56 6.26 -1.39
N ALA A 136 4.29 6.25 -1.02
CA ALA A 136 3.78 6.03 0.34
C ALA A 136 2.52 5.14 0.28
N GLY A 137 1.73 5.07 1.35
CA GLY A 137 0.51 4.25 1.39
C GLY A 137 0.76 2.78 1.69
N GLY A 138 -0.30 1.97 1.55
CA GLY A 138 -0.29 0.57 1.98
C GLY A 138 -0.57 0.44 3.47
N THR A 139 -1.45 1.28 4.02
CA THR A 139 -1.75 1.33 5.45
C THR A 139 -2.79 0.28 5.85
N HIS A 140 -2.42 -0.98 5.62
CA HIS A 140 -3.32 -2.14 5.64
C HIS A 140 -3.82 -2.58 7.02
N HIS A 141 -3.24 -2.09 8.12
CA HIS A 141 -3.62 -2.50 9.47
C HIS A 141 -4.79 -1.70 10.06
N ALA A 142 -5.10 -0.52 9.52
CA ALA A 142 -6.10 0.35 10.11
C ALA A 142 -7.50 -0.24 9.84
N GLU A 143 -8.34 -0.25 10.86
CA GLU A 143 -9.75 -0.62 10.79
C GLU A 143 -10.61 0.64 10.63
N SER A 144 -11.91 0.48 10.37
CA SER A 144 -12.83 1.62 10.21
C SER A 144 -12.82 2.58 11.40
N CYS A 145 -12.80 2.07 12.64
CA CYS A 145 -12.91 2.88 13.86
C CYS A 145 -11.62 2.94 14.69
N ARG A 146 -10.50 2.42 14.18
CA ARG A 146 -9.30 2.18 15.00
C ARG A 146 -8.04 2.07 14.15
N GLY A 147 -7.04 2.89 14.45
CA GLY A 147 -5.68 2.72 13.93
C GLY A 147 -4.86 1.72 14.76
N LYS A 148 -3.95 1.00 14.12
CA LYS A 148 -3.01 0.06 14.76
C LYS A 148 -1.81 -0.24 13.86
N GLY A 149 -0.72 -0.75 14.42
CA GLY A 149 0.44 -1.22 13.62
C GLY A 149 1.07 -0.13 12.74
N PHE A 150 1.23 1.08 13.27
CA PHE A 150 1.72 2.27 12.55
C PHE A 150 0.83 2.76 11.39
N THR A 151 -0.42 2.28 11.33
CA THR A 151 -1.42 2.75 10.38
C THR A 151 -2.56 3.46 11.11
N ILE A 152 -3.01 4.58 10.57
CA ILE A 152 -4.06 5.41 11.20
C ILE A 152 -5.34 5.37 10.38
N LEU A 153 -5.26 5.67 9.08
CA LEU A 153 -6.35 5.56 8.12
C LEU A 153 -5.99 4.48 7.10
N ASN A 154 -6.94 3.62 6.74
CA ASN A 154 -6.72 2.58 5.73
C ASN A 154 -6.93 3.18 4.34
N ASP A 155 -5.82 3.50 3.66
CA ASP A 155 -5.85 4.13 2.34
C ASP A 155 -6.44 3.20 1.27
N LEU A 156 -6.13 1.90 1.33
CA LEU A 156 -6.64 0.88 0.41
C LEU A 156 -8.16 0.78 0.46
N ALA A 157 -8.75 0.75 1.66
CA ALA A 157 -10.19 0.72 1.84
C ALA A 157 -10.87 2.00 1.37
N VAL A 158 -10.28 3.17 1.66
CA VAL A 158 -10.78 4.47 1.17
C VAL A 158 -10.79 4.50 -0.36
N VAL A 159 -9.71 4.07 -1.00
CA VAL A 159 -9.62 4.02 -2.46
C VAL A 159 -10.64 3.05 -3.05
N ALA A 160 -10.75 1.84 -2.51
CA ALA A 160 -11.75 0.88 -2.95
C ALA A 160 -13.16 1.50 -2.89
N ARG A 161 -13.48 2.18 -1.78
CA ARG A 161 -14.81 2.79 -1.58
C ARG A 161 -15.12 3.89 -2.58
N LEU A 162 -14.13 4.71 -2.91
CA LEU A 162 -14.28 5.81 -3.86
C LEU A 162 -14.37 5.32 -5.30
N MET A 163 -13.56 4.31 -5.65
CA MET A 163 -13.55 3.76 -7.01
C MET A 163 -14.81 2.96 -7.31
N THR A 164 -15.40 2.31 -6.31
CA THR A 164 -16.64 1.53 -6.47
C THR A 164 -17.88 2.28 -5.95
N TRP A 165 -17.84 3.62 -5.96
CA TRP A 165 -18.86 4.44 -5.28
C TRP A 165 -20.24 4.31 -5.93
N ASN A 166 -20.36 4.43 -7.26
CA ASN A 166 -21.63 4.22 -7.95
C ASN A 166 -21.69 2.81 -8.57
N GLU A 167 -22.86 2.20 -8.50
CA GLU A 167 -23.14 0.97 -9.24
C GLU A 167 -23.15 1.24 -10.75
N GLY A 168 -22.49 0.39 -11.53
CA GLY A 168 -22.35 0.55 -12.99
C GLY A 168 -21.25 1.51 -13.43
N ASP A 169 -20.43 2.03 -12.50
CA ASP A 169 -19.16 2.69 -12.85
C ASP A 169 -18.16 1.67 -13.42
N GLU A 170 -17.07 2.18 -14.00
CA GLU A 170 -16.01 1.36 -14.62
C GLU A 170 -15.37 0.36 -13.63
N VAL A 171 -15.44 0.62 -12.32
CA VAL A 171 -14.88 -0.25 -11.28
C VAL A 171 -15.98 -0.76 -10.37
N GLU A 172 -16.31 -2.05 -10.49
CA GLU A 172 -17.26 -2.72 -9.59
C GLU A 172 -16.54 -3.48 -8.48
N ARG A 173 -15.39 -4.08 -8.81
CA ARG A 173 -14.60 -4.93 -7.92
C ARG A 173 -13.14 -4.50 -7.91
N VAL A 174 -12.62 -4.33 -6.71
CA VAL A 174 -11.22 -4.03 -6.41
C VAL A 174 -10.61 -5.24 -5.71
N LEU A 175 -9.46 -5.69 -6.22
CA LEU A 175 -8.62 -6.67 -5.55
C LEU A 175 -7.43 -5.95 -4.93
N VAL A 176 -7.26 -6.08 -3.62
CA VAL A 176 -6.01 -5.75 -2.94
C VAL A 176 -5.12 -6.97 -2.98
N VAL A 177 -3.95 -6.86 -3.62
CA VAL A 177 -2.88 -7.86 -3.52
C VAL A 177 -1.89 -7.33 -2.48
N ASP A 178 -1.82 -7.98 -1.33
CA ASP A 178 -0.96 -7.61 -0.22
C ASP A 178 0.21 -8.58 -0.10
N CYS A 179 1.42 -8.03 -0.21
CA CYS A 179 2.68 -8.76 -0.15
C CYS A 179 3.60 -8.21 0.95
N ASP A 180 3.03 -7.49 1.92
CA ASP A 180 3.68 -7.16 3.19
C ASP A 180 3.89 -8.42 4.03
N VAL A 181 4.92 -8.44 4.88
CA VAL A 181 5.19 -9.60 5.73
C VAL A 181 4.10 -9.84 6.78
N HIS A 182 3.38 -8.79 7.15
CA HIS A 182 2.25 -8.84 8.08
C HIS A 182 0.95 -9.02 7.31
N GLN A 183 -0.01 -9.71 7.91
CA GLN A 183 -1.34 -9.81 7.31
C GLN A 183 -2.01 -8.43 7.32
N GLY A 184 -2.58 -8.02 6.18
CA GLY A 184 -3.42 -6.84 5.95
C GLY A 184 -4.78 -6.94 6.61
N ASP A 185 -4.77 -7.23 7.91
CA ASP A 185 -5.92 -7.51 8.76
C ASP A 185 -6.95 -6.38 8.78
N GLY A 186 -6.51 -5.13 8.90
CA GLY A 186 -7.37 -3.97 8.85
C GLY A 186 -8.16 -3.91 7.55
N THR A 187 -7.48 -4.08 6.41
CA THR A 187 -8.09 -4.09 5.07
C THR A 187 -9.11 -5.23 4.94
N ALA A 188 -8.79 -6.43 5.45
CA ALA A 188 -9.70 -7.56 5.44
C ALA A 188 -11.02 -7.27 6.16
N THR A 189 -11.02 -6.49 7.24
CA THR A 189 -12.26 -6.15 7.96
C THR A 189 -13.29 -5.38 7.12
N PHE A 190 -12.87 -4.70 6.05
CA PHE A 190 -13.75 -3.89 5.20
C PHE A 190 -14.56 -4.71 4.19
N HIS A 191 -14.15 -5.95 3.89
CA HIS A 191 -14.85 -6.81 2.92
C HIS A 191 -16.18 -7.37 3.47
N THR A 192 -16.33 -7.38 4.81
CA THR A 192 -17.53 -7.90 5.48
C THR A 192 -18.58 -6.80 5.64
N ASP A 193 -19.86 -7.15 5.46
CA ASP A 193 -20.93 -6.26 5.87
C ASP A 193 -20.80 -6.00 7.37
N GLN A 194 -20.49 -4.75 7.76
CA GLN A 194 -20.38 -4.32 9.15
C GLN A 194 -21.74 -4.30 9.90
N THR A 195 -22.71 -5.10 9.46
CA THR A 195 -23.95 -5.39 10.17
C THR A 195 -23.73 -6.35 11.34
N SER A 196 -22.51 -6.90 11.51
CA SER A 196 -22.18 -7.74 12.66
C SER A 196 -22.35 -6.98 13.99
N PRO A 197 -23.23 -7.43 14.90
CA PRO A 197 -23.55 -6.73 16.14
C PRO A 197 -22.39 -6.62 17.14
N SER A 198 -21.26 -7.28 16.90
CA SER A 198 -20.05 -7.19 17.74
C SER A 198 -19.19 -5.95 17.45
N ASN A 199 -19.24 -5.42 16.22
CA ASN A 199 -18.29 -4.40 15.76
C ASN A 199 -18.94 -3.04 15.49
N ASN A 200 -20.27 -3.00 15.41
CA ASN A 200 -21.02 -1.76 15.23
C ASN A 200 -21.93 -1.48 16.42
N LYS A 201 -21.37 -0.90 17.50
CA LYS A 201 -22.19 -0.37 18.61
C LYS A 201 -23.00 0.85 18.16
N ASP A 202 -22.66 1.45 17.02
CA ASP A 202 -23.32 2.62 16.48
C ASP A 202 -24.03 2.30 15.15
N LYS A 203 -25.27 1.79 15.27
CA LYS A 203 -26.17 1.50 14.13
C LYS A 203 -26.45 2.70 13.22
N THR A 204 -25.94 3.90 13.54
CA THR A 204 -26.08 5.10 12.71
C THR A 204 -25.01 5.22 11.62
N PHE A 205 -23.93 4.46 11.69
CA PHE A 205 -22.91 4.48 10.63
C PHE A 205 -23.32 3.54 9.49
N PRO A 206 -23.48 4.04 8.25
CA PRO A 206 -23.80 3.19 7.11
C PRO A 206 -22.69 2.15 6.94
N ALA A 207 -23.08 0.93 6.58
CA ALA A 207 -22.12 -0.11 6.20
C ALA A 207 -21.09 0.48 5.23
N THR A 208 -19.84 0.05 5.34
CA THR A 208 -18.72 0.51 4.49
C THR A 208 -19.07 0.45 2.99
N ASN A 209 -20.07 -0.35 2.61
CA ASN A 209 -20.54 -0.58 1.25
C ASN A 209 -19.42 -1.13 0.36
N LEU A 210 -18.57 -1.96 0.96
CA LEU A 210 -17.46 -2.66 0.33
C LEU A 210 -17.68 -4.17 0.25
N CYS A 211 -18.78 -4.67 0.84
CA CYS A 211 -19.26 -6.03 0.65
C CYS A 211 -19.45 -6.31 -0.85
N ASN A 212 -18.87 -7.41 -1.34
CA ASN A 212 -18.82 -7.80 -2.75
C ASN A 212 -18.09 -6.82 -3.70
N LYS A 213 -17.43 -5.78 -3.18
CA LYS A 213 -16.68 -4.79 -3.96
C LYS A 213 -15.18 -4.78 -3.66
N LEU A 214 -14.79 -5.09 -2.42
CA LEU A 214 -13.39 -5.22 -2.02
C LEU A 214 -13.08 -6.69 -1.72
N TYR A 215 -12.01 -7.19 -2.34
CA TYR A 215 -11.44 -8.51 -2.11
C TYR A 215 -9.97 -8.38 -1.74
N THR A 216 -9.46 -9.31 -0.95
CA THR A 216 -8.06 -9.30 -0.50
C THR A 216 -7.37 -10.62 -0.84
N LEU A 217 -6.19 -10.54 -1.45
CA LEU A 217 -5.21 -11.61 -1.51
C LEU A 217 -4.05 -11.20 -0.61
N ASP A 218 -3.76 -11.99 0.41
CA ASP A 218 -2.76 -11.66 1.42
C ASP A 218 -1.71 -12.77 1.54
N LEU A 219 -0.45 -12.42 1.31
CA LEU A 219 0.71 -13.29 1.49
C LEU A 219 1.51 -12.81 2.69
N HIS A 220 1.46 -13.53 3.80
CA HIS A 220 2.07 -13.10 5.05
C HIS A 220 2.82 -14.22 5.78
N ALA A 221 3.71 -13.85 6.69
CA ALA A 221 4.32 -14.80 7.60
C ALA A 221 3.29 -15.28 8.64
N GLU A 222 2.96 -16.58 8.63
CA GLU A 222 1.91 -17.18 9.48
C GLU A 222 2.11 -16.83 10.96
N SER A 223 3.36 -16.90 11.41
CA SER A 223 3.76 -16.69 12.79
C SER A 223 3.97 -15.22 13.18
N ASN A 224 3.87 -14.27 12.24
CA ASN A 224 4.10 -12.85 12.51
C ASN A 224 2.83 -12.11 12.95
N TYR A 225 2.92 -10.85 13.34
CA TYR A 225 1.76 -10.01 13.65
C TYR A 225 0.81 -9.93 12.42
N PRO A 226 -0.52 -9.92 12.62
CA PRO A 226 -1.27 -9.94 13.88
C PRO A 226 -1.60 -11.34 14.43
N HIS A 227 -1.99 -11.36 15.71
CA HIS A 227 -2.50 -12.56 16.38
C HIS A 227 -3.79 -12.23 17.15
N PRO A 228 -4.92 -12.92 16.88
CA PRO A 228 -5.13 -13.88 15.79
C PRO A 228 -5.08 -13.19 14.42
N LYS A 229 -4.94 -14.00 13.35
CA LYS A 229 -5.14 -13.57 11.97
C LYS A 229 -6.61 -13.25 11.71
N GLU A 230 -6.86 -12.28 10.86
CA GLU A 230 -8.20 -11.91 10.37
C GLU A 230 -8.59 -12.78 9.18
N LYS A 231 -9.89 -12.87 8.89
CA LYS A 231 -10.36 -13.60 7.72
C LYS A 231 -10.21 -12.75 6.45
N CYS A 232 -9.29 -13.13 5.57
CA CYS A 232 -9.15 -12.58 4.23
C CYS A 232 -10.01 -13.31 3.19
N THR A 233 -10.13 -12.75 1.97
CA THR A 233 -10.78 -13.46 0.85
C THR A 233 -9.92 -14.63 0.38
N TYR A 234 -8.64 -14.34 0.09
CA TYR A 234 -7.59 -15.30 -0.16
C TYR A 234 -6.47 -15.04 0.83
N ASP A 235 -6.07 -16.08 1.55
CA ASP A 235 -5.13 -15.99 2.65
C ASP A 235 -4.05 -17.05 2.45
N VAL A 236 -2.81 -16.63 2.32
CA VAL A 236 -1.65 -17.49 2.01
C VAL A 236 -0.66 -17.38 3.15
N PRO A 237 -0.78 -18.23 4.19
CA PRO A 237 0.17 -18.27 5.28
C PRO A 237 1.48 -18.89 4.79
N LEU A 238 2.58 -18.16 4.97
CA LEU A 238 3.93 -18.60 4.64
C LEU A 238 4.72 -18.93 5.92
N PRO A 239 5.54 -19.99 5.91
CA PRO A 239 6.39 -20.32 7.04
C PRO A 239 7.49 -19.28 7.24
N ASP A 240 8.04 -19.22 8.46
CA ASP A 240 9.23 -18.44 8.75
C ASP A 240 10.39 -18.88 7.84
N ASP A 241 11.25 -17.93 7.49
CA ASP A 241 12.38 -18.10 6.59
C ASP A 241 12.02 -18.55 5.16
N CYS A 242 10.76 -18.35 4.73
CA CYS A 242 10.32 -18.58 3.35
C CYS A 242 11.28 -17.91 2.36
N ASP A 243 11.82 -18.69 1.43
CA ASP A 243 12.78 -18.25 0.42
C ASP A 243 12.08 -17.77 -0.86
N ASP A 244 12.89 -17.32 -1.82
CA ASP A 244 12.39 -16.77 -3.09
C ASP A 244 11.56 -17.79 -3.87
N GLU A 245 11.97 -19.07 -3.92
CA GLU A 245 11.30 -20.10 -4.72
C GLU A 245 9.91 -20.43 -4.17
N LEU A 246 9.81 -20.68 -2.86
CA LEU A 246 8.53 -20.96 -2.21
C LEU A 246 7.60 -19.74 -2.24
N TYR A 247 8.13 -18.54 -2.04
CA TYR A 247 7.33 -17.32 -2.08
C TYR A 247 6.74 -17.08 -3.47
N LEU A 248 7.57 -17.12 -4.52
CA LEU A 248 7.14 -16.82 -5.89
C LEU A 248 6.15 -17.86 -6.43
N SER A 249 6.34 -19.14 -6.10
CA SER A 249 5.38 -20.20 -6.47
C SER A 249 4.03 -20.01 -5.77
N SER A 250 4.03 -19.74 -4.46
CA SER A 250 2.81 -19.50 -3.68
C SER A 250 2.05 -18.27 -4.18
N LEU A 251 2.78 -17.21 -4.55
CA LEU A 251 2.22 -16.01 -5.15
C LEU A 251 1.58 -16.28 -6.50
N GLY A 252 2.25 -17.00 -7.39
CA GLY A 252 1.72 -17.28 -8.73
C GLY A 252 0.37 -18.00 -8.67
N ASP A 253 0.32 -19.11 -7.92
CA ASP A 253 -0.89 -19.91 -7.77
C ASP A 253 -2.05 -19.09 -7.16
N ALA A 254 -1.76 -18.30 -6.12
CA ALA A 254 -2.78 -17.53 -5.44
C ALA A 254 -3.26 -16.31 -6.24
N LEU A 255 -2.35 -15.64 -6.95
CA LEU A 255 -2.65 -14.49 -7.78
C LEU A 255 -3.51 -14.88 -8.98
N ASP A 256 -3.16 -15.96 -9.68
CA ASP A 256 -3.95 -16.45 -10.83
C ASP A 256 -5.37 -16.78 -10.39
N ARG A 257 -5.51 -17.52 -9.28
CA ARG A 257 -6.81 -17.83 -8.71
C ARG A 257 -7.61 -16.59 -8.33
N ALA A 258 -7.00 -15.63 -7.64
CA ALA A 258 -7.69 -14.41 -7.19
C ALA A 258 -8.15 -13.55 -8.37
N LEU A 259 -7.33 -13.40 -9.41
CA LEU A 259 -7.69 -12.65 -10.61
C LEU A 259 -8.83 -13.32 -11.39
N GLU A 260 -8.80 -14.64 -11.54
CA GLU A 260 -9.84 -15.40 -12.24
C GLU A 260 -11.19 -15.38 -11.50
N GLU A 261 -11.18 -15.63 -10.19
CA GLU A 261 -12.41 -15.73 -9.40
C GLU A 261 -13.03 -14.35 -9.13
N VAL A 262 -12.22 -13.33 -8.83
CA VAL A 262 -12.71 -11.98 -8.53
C VAL A 262 -13.03 -11.22 -9.82
N ASN A 263 -12.27 -11.43 -10.90
CA ASN A 263 -12.34 -10.64 -12.13
C ASN A 263 -12.38 -9.12 -11.83
N PRO A 264 -11.33 -8.54 -11.21
CA PRO A 264 -11.32 -7.15 -10.75
C PRO A 264 -11.13 -6.16 -11.91
N GLN A 265 -11.66 -4.95 -11.75
CA GLN A 265 -11.43 -3.83 -12.70
C GLN A 265 -10.28 -2.92 -12.25
N LEU A 266 -9.80 -3.09 -11.02
CA LEU A 266 -8.66 -2.38 -10.47
C LEU A 266 -7.96 -3.28 -9.45
N VAL A 267 -6.64 -3.35 -9.54
CA VAL A 267 -5.79 -3.97 -8.51
C VAL A 267 -5.07 -2.87 -7.72
N LEU A 268 -5.17 -2.95 -6.39
CA LEU A 268 -4.32 -2.18 -5.48
C LEU A 268 -3.22 -3.12 -4.99
N TYR A 269 -1.98 -2.86 -5.38
CA TYR A 269 -0.85 -3.71 -5.02
C TYR A 269 -0.04 -3.09 -3.87
N ASN A 270 -0.04 -3.73 -2.70
CA ASN A 270 0.77 -3.36 -1.55
C ASN A 270 2.10 -4.11 -1.57
N ALA A 271 3.15 -3.43 -2.05
CA ALA A 271 4.47 -4.01 -2.28
C ALA A 271 5.41 -3.88 -1.07
N GLY A 272 4.93 -4.27 0.13
CA GLY A 272 5.71 -4.19 1.37
C GLY A 272 7.10 -4.83 1.21
N VAL A 273 8.14 -4.19 1.74
CA VAL A 273 9.54 -4.65 1.61
C VAL A 273 10.10 -5.25 2.89
N ASP A 274 9.26 -5.41 3.91
CA ASP A 274 9.58 -6.09 5.16
C ASP A 274 9.59 -7.63 5.07
N VAL A 275 9.35 -8.17 3.88
CA VAL A 275 9.62 -9.56 3.51
C VAL A 275 11.11 -9.86 3.29
N TYR A 276 11.95 -8.82 3.19
CA TYR A 276 13.38 -8.94 2.97
C TYR A 276 14.08 -9.64 4.14
N HIS A 277 15.02 -10.55 3.84
CA HIS A 277 15.71 -11.38 4.86
C HIS A 277 16.40 -10.60 5.99
N SER A 278 16.78 -9.34 5.76
CA SER A 278 17.40 -8.48 6.78
C SER A 278 16.46 -7.41 7.34
N ASP A 279 15.14 -7.49 7.09
CA ASP A 279 14.19 -6.57 7.70
C ASP A 279 14.10 -6.80 9.22
N LYS A 280 13.97 -5.71 9.99
CA LYS A 280 13.94 -5.76 11.45
C LYS A 280 12.67 -6.40 12.02
N LEU A 281 11.54 -6.28 11.32
CA LEU A 281 10.23 -6.79 11.76
C LEU A 281 9.73 -7.95 10.90
N GLY A 282 10.49 -8.30 9.86
CA GLY A 282 10.22 -9.43 8.97
C GLY A 282 10.42 -10.79 9.62
N ARG A 283 9.87 -11.82 8.95
CA ARG A 283 10.07 -13.24 9.26
C ARG A 283 10.27 -14.11 8.02
N LEU A 284 10.27 -13.50 6.84
CA LEU A 284 10.53 -14.17 5.57
C LEU A 284 11.98 -13.86 5.14
N SER A 285 12.48 -14.58 4.14
CA SER A 285 13.89 -14.55 3.76
C SER A 285 14.09 -14.12 2.31
N LEU A 286 13.27 -13.20 1.79
CA LEU A 286 13.39 -12.80 0.39
C LEU A 286 14.71 -12.07 0.15
N SER A 287 15.32 -12.40 -0.98
CA SER A 287 16.45 -11.66 -1.53
C SER A 287 15.98 -10.40 -2.26
N TRP A 288 16.93 -9.56 -2.67
CA TRP A 288 16.63 -8.45 -3.59
C TRP A 288 16.02 -8.93 -4.90
N GLU A 289 16.53 -10.04 -5.43
CA GLU A 289 16.04 -10.62 -6.67
C GLU A 289 14.65 -11.23 -6.47
N GLY A 290 14.39 -11.90 -5.36
CA GLY A 290 13.06 -12.40 -5.00
C GLY A 290 12.01 -11.29 -4.94
N MET A 291 12.31 -10.18 -4.26
CA MET A 291 11.40 -9.02 -4.24
C MET A 291 11.19 -8.39 -5.62
N LYS A 292 12.24 -8.32 -6.45
CA LYS A 292 12.17 -7.80 -7.82
C LYS A 292 11.25 -8.69 -8.66
N GLN A 293 11.46 -10.00 -8.65
CA GLN A 293 10.67 -10.97 -9.38
C GLN A 293 9.22 -10.99 -8.90
N ARG A 294 8.97 -10.85 -7.60
CA ARG A 294 7.64 -10.69 -7.02
C ARG A 294 6.91 -9.49 -7.63
N ASP A 295 7.52 -8.32 -7.56
CA ASP A 295 6.91 -7.07 -8.06
C ASP A 295 6.67 -7.15 -9.58
N ILE A 296 7.63 -7.71 -10.34
CA ILE A 296 7.47 -7.95 -11.77
C ILE A 296 6.30 -8.88 -12.02
N HIS A 297 6.22 -10.01 -11.31
CA HIS A 297 5.18 -11.01 -11.49
C HIS A 297 3.78 -10.42 -11.30
N VAL A 298 3.53 -9.71 -10.20
CA VAL A 298 2.22 -9.10 -9.92
C VAL A 298 1.85 -8.08 -11.00
N VAL A 299 2.73 -7.12 -11.27
CA VAL A 299 2.43 -6.06 -12.23
C VAL A 299 2.23 -6.63 -13.64
N ARG A 300 3.13 -7.52 -14.09
CA ARG A 300 3.06 -8.16 -15.40
C ARG A 300 1.75 -8.93 -15.56
N ARG A 301 1.39 -9.74 -14.57
CA ARG A 301 0.19 -10.59 -14.63
C ARG A 301 -1.07 -9.75 -14.83
N CYS A 302 -1.21 -8.64 -14.11
CA CYS A 302 -2.34 -7.72 -14.29
C CYS A 302 -2.32 -7.02 -15.67
N LEU A 303 -1.14 -6.59 -16.15
CA LEU A 303 -1.03 -5.89 -17.43
C LEU A 303 -1.35 -6.80 -18.64
N ILE A 304 -1.03 -8.09 -18.56
CA ILE A 304 -1.42 -9.09 -19.58
C ILE A 304 -2.95 -9.10 -19.76
N ASP A 305 -3.69 -9.01 -18.67
CA ASP A 305 -5.16 -9.00 -18.67
C ASP A 305 -5.75 -7.58 -18.83
N ASN A 306 -4.91 -6.59 -19.11
CA ASN A 306 -5.27 -5.17 -19.20
C ASN A 306 -5.87 -4.57 -17.93
N ILE A 307 -5.69 -5.19 -16.77
CA ILE A 307 -6.21 -4.72 -15.48
C ILE A 307 -5.35 -3.56 -14.97
N PRO A 308 -5.93 -2.36 -14.74
CA PRO A 308 -5.23 -1.26 -14.10
C PRO A 308 -4.63 -1.64 -12.74
N VAL A 309 -3.39 -1.24 -12.48
CA VAL A 309 -2.69 -1.52 -11.22
C VAL A 309 -2.18 -0.24 -10.55
N ALA A 310 -2.59 -0.02 -9.32
CA ALA A 310 -2.11 1.06 -8.45
C ALA A 310 -1.22 0.47 -7.35
N CYS A 311 0.07 0.75 -7.43
CA CYS A 311 1.06 0.22 -6.48
C CYS A 311 1.32 1.19 -5.33
N VAL A 312 1.46 0.67 -4.11
CA VAL A 312 1.90 1.37 -2.90
C VAL A 312 3.05 0.62 -2.25
N VAL A 313 3.82 1.28 -1.38
CA VAL A 313 5.11 0.75 -0.89
C VAL A 313 5.05 -0.09 0.39
N GLY A 314 3.97 0.01 1.19
CA GLY A 314 3.77 -0.81 2.39
C GLY A 314 4.82 -0.68 3.50
N GLY A 315 4.96 -1.77 4.28
CA GLY A 315 5.88 -1.93 5.39
C GLY A 315 7.35 -2.10 4.96
N GLY A 316 8.25 -1.92 5.92
CA GLY A 316 9.69 -1.89 5.69
C GLY A 316 10.42 -1.14 6.82
N TYR A 317 11.34 -1.83 7.49
CA TYR A 317 11.98 -1.38 8.71
C TYR A 317 13.48 -1.72 8.72
N SER A 318 14.30 -0.68 8.71
CA SER A 318 15.76 -0.76 8.80
C SER A 318 16.29 0.44 9.59
N THR A 319 17.42 0.26 10.26
CA THR A 319 18.18 1.37 10.85
C THR A 319 18.95 2.16 9.79
N ASP A 320 19.24 1.54 8.64
CA ASP A 320 19.79 2.22 7.48
C ASP A 320 18.64 2.75 6.60
N VAL A 321 18.26 4.01 6.85
CA VAL A 321 17.15 4.64 6.12
C VAL A 321 17.51 4.92 4.65
N ARG A 322 18.80 4.97 4.30
CA ARG A 322 19.25 5.15 2.90
C ARG A 322 19.00 3.86 2.13
N GLU A 323 19.47 2.73 2.66
CA GLU A 323 19.22 1.41 2.10
C GLU A 323 17.72 1.12 2.00
N LEU A 324 16.96 1.43 3.06
CA LEU A 324 15.51 1.28 3.07
C LEU A 324 14.82 2.09 1.96
N GLY A 325 15.30 3.31 1.70
CA GLY A 325 14.81 4.14 0.60
C GLY A 325 15.07 3.51 -0.77
N ILE A 326 16.25 2.91 -0.97
CA ILE A 326 16.57 2.15 -2.19
C ILE A 326 15.63 0.96 -2.31
N ARG A 327 15.40 0.24 -1.21
CA ARG A 327 14.54 -0.95 -1.18
C ARG A 327 13.09 -0.65 -1.52
N HIS A 328 12.51 0.37 -0.91
CA HIS A 328 11.17 0.86 -1.28
C HIS A 328 11.10 1.45 -2.70
N SER A 329 12.24 1.82 -3.32
CA SER A 329 12.24 2.30 -4.71
C SER A 329 12.03 1.18 -5.72
N LEU A 330 12.20 -0.09 -5.32
CA LEU A 330 12.15 -1.27 -6.19
C LEU A 330 10.85 -1.32 -7.00
N ILE A 331 9.69 -1.28 -6.34
CA ILE A 331 8.38 -1.30 -7.01
C ILE A 331 8.23 -0.16 -8.02
N SER A 332 8.71 1.05 -7.72
CA SER A 332 8.67 2.17 -8.65
C SER A 332 9.50 1.92 -9.91
N ARG A 333 10.67 1.30 -9.75
CA ARG A 333 11.55 0.96 -10.88
C ARG A 333 11.00 -0.21 -11.68
N VAL A 334 10.40 -1.21 -11.04
CA VAL A 334 9.65 -2.27 -11.71
C VAL A 334 8.48 -1.69 -12.50
N CYS A 335 7.69 -0.78 -11.91
CA CYS A 335 6.64 -0.09 -12.66
C CYS A 335 7.19 0.67 -13.86
N SER A 336 8.38 1.28 -13.72
CA SER A 336 9.04 1.97 -14.82
C SER A 336 9.48 1.02 -15.94
N LEU A 337 9.96 -0.17 -15.59
CA LEU A 337 10.31 -1.22 -16.54
C LEU A 337 9.06 -1.71 -17.29
N MET A 338 8.02 -2.13 -16.54
CA MET A 338 6.77 -2.64 -17.09
C MET A 338 6.04 -1.62 -17.95
N TRP A 339 6.06 -0.34 -17.55
CA TRP A 339 5.50 0.76 -18.35
C TRP A 339 6.12 0.83 -19.75
N ARG A 340 7.43 0.58 -19.85
CA ARG A 340 8.18 0.60 -21.11
C ARG A 340 7.93 -0.66 -21.93
N GLU A 341 8.02 -1.82 -21.29
CA GLU A 341 7.79 -3.13 -21.92
C GLU A 341 6.40 -3.21 -22.57
N TYR A 342 5.38 -2.73 -21.86
CA TYR A 342 3.98 -2.80 -22.31
C TYR A 342 3.52 -1.61 -23.15
N GLY A 343 4.39 -0.65 -23.49
CA GLY A 343 3.99 0.42 -24.41
C GLY A 343 2.99 1.42 -23.82
N LEU A 344 2.87 1.53 -22.49
CA LEU A 344 1.71 2.17 -21.84
C LEU A 344 1.56 3.68 -22.13
N TRP A 345 2.62 4.36 -22.60
CA TRP A 345 2.54 5.74 -23.09
C TRP A 345 1.64 5.92 -24.32
N ARG A 346 1.20 4.82 -24.95
CA ARG A 346 0.27 4.83 -26.08
C ARG A 346 -1.20 4.75 -25.65
N ARG A 347 -1.50 4.43 -24.37
CA ARG A 347 -2.86 4.50 -23.83
C ARG A 347 -3.30 5.98 -23.81
N LYS A 348 -4.47 6.26 -24.40
CA LYS A 348 -5.01 7.62 -24.56
C LYS A 348 -5.93 7.99 -23.43
#